data_AF-A0A8T5Q3V1-F1
#
_entry.id   AF-A0A8T5Q3V1-F1
#
_cell.length_a   1.000
_cell.length_b   1.000
_cell.length_c   1.000
_cell.angle_alpha   90.00
_cell.angle_beta   90.00
_cell.angle_gamma   90.00
#
_symmetry.space_group_name_H-M   'P 1'
#
loop_
_entity.id
_entity.type
_entity.pdbx_description
1 polymer ?
#
loop_
_entity_poly.entity_id
_entity_poly.type
_entity_poly.pdbx_seq_one_letter_code
_entity_poly.pdbx_strand_id
1 'polypeptide(L)'
;MALEIVVDNELFTESFWIELRKRTEVGRLDVVGRQMCFGWCEDVIGILNAEHKSHDFELMKAPGSEKVTVHKITSHYWFERLTRKGAFVADGTAGQIDPSLPNGYYGFIYEAPRVLQDIYYLGSPYKYQ
;
A
#
# COMPACT_ATOMS: atom_id res chain seq x y z
N MET A 1 -11.42 10.73 -30.99
CA MET A 1 -11.53 10.37 -29.57
C MET A 1 -10.13 10.31 -29.00
N ALA A 2 -9.77 11.27 -28.14
CA ALA A 2 -8.47 11.26 -27.48
C ALA A 2 -8.53 10.20 -26.37
N LEU A 3 -7.56 9.27 -26.39
CA LEU A 3 -7.28 8.41 -25.25
C LEU A 3 -6.82 9.34 -24.12
N GLU A 4 -7.62 9.49 -23.06
CA GLU A 4 -7.08 10.06 -21.82
C GLU A 4 -5.98 9.11 -21.33
N ILE A 5 -4.75 9.60 -21.40
CA ILE A 5 -3.61 9.05 -20.71
C ILE A 5 -3.94 9.25 -19.23
N VAL A 6 -4.50 8.21 -18.62
CA VAL A 6 -4.58 8.08 -17.17
C VAL A 6 -3.16 8.32 -16.67
N VAL A 7 -2.97 9.40 -15.92
CA VAL A 7 -1.69 9.80 -15.35
C VAL A 7 -1.08 8.56 -14.71
N ASP A 8 0.03 8.08 -15.28
CA ASP A 8 0.92 7.12 -14.61
C ASP A 8 1.36 7.83 -13.32
N ASN A 9 0.63 7.52 -12.25
CA ASN A 9 0.61 8.32 -11.05
C ASN A 9 1.90 7.99 -10.30
N GLU A 10 2.87 8.92 -10.29
CA GLU A 10 4.21 8.78 -9.70
C GLU A 10 4.20 8.18 -8.28
N LEU A 11 3.06 8.34 -7.59
CA LEU A 11 2.73 7.80 -6.27
C LEU A 11 2.68 6.27 -6.19
N PHE A 12 2.63 5.49 -7.28
CA PHE A 12 2.53 4.01 -7.24
C PHE A 12 3.73 3.33 -7.89
N THR A 13 4.90 3.88 -7.58
CA THR A 13 6.19 3.26 -7.88
C THR A 13 6.79 2.72 -6.59
N GLU A 14 7.52 1.60 -6.66
CA GLU A 14 8.23 1.04 -5.51
C GLU A 14 9.12 2.09 -4.83
N SER A 15 9.88 2.84 -5.62
CA SER A 15 10.77 3.90 -5.12
C SER A 15 10.05 4.96 -4.30
N PHE A 16 8.87 5.41 -4.76
CA PHE A 16 8.10 6.41 -4.02
C PHE A 16 7.72 5.92 -2.63
N TRP A 17 7.20 4.69 -2.54
CA TRP A 17 6.72 4.14 -1.28
C TRP A 17 7.86 3.78 -0.32
N ILE A 18 9.01 3.34 -0.82
CA ILE A 18 10.23 3.15 -0.02
C ILE A 18 10.68 4.47 0.61
N GLU A 19 10.74 5.55 -0.18
CA GLU A 19 11.12 6.87 0.35
C GLU A 19 10.09 7.40 1.35
N LEU A 20 8.80 7.19 1.07
CA LEU A 20 7.73 7.56 1.99
C LEU A 20 7.84 6.80 3.32
N ARG A 21 8.13 5.49 3.29
CA ARG A 21 8.28 4.67 4.51
C ARG A 21 9.35 5.23 5.43
N LYS A 22 10.50 5.68 4.91
CA LYS A 22 11.59 6.26 5.74
C LYS A 22 11.14 7.44 6.60
N ARG A 23 10.04 8.10 6.21
CA ARG A 23 9.49 9.28 6.88
C ARG A 23 8.47 8.94 7.96
N THR A 24 7.95 7.72 7.96
CA THR A 24 7.04 7.15 8.99
C THR A 24 7.80 6.70 10.23
N GLU A 25 7.11 6.47 11.33
CA GLU A 25 7.69 5.93 12.57
C GLU A 25 8.37 4.57 12.33
N VAL A 26 7.74 3.68 11.55
CA VAL A 26 8.30 2.37 11.18
C VAL A 26 9.65 2.51 10.48
N GLY A 27 9.78 3.47 9.55
CA GLY A 27 11.04 3.72 8.85
C GLY A 27 12.11 4.37 9.71
N ARG A 28 11.73 5.26 10.63
CA ARG A 28 12.69 5.95 11.52
C ARG A 28 13.26 5.04 12.60
N LEU A 29 12.46 4.10 13.09
CA LEU A 29 12.86 3.17 14.15
C LEU A 29 13.58 1.92 13.61
N ASP A 30 13.63 1.74 12.28
CA ASP A 30 14.16 0.54 11.59
C ASP A 30 13.63 -0.78 12.19
N VAL A 31 12.35 -0.76 12.60
CA VAL A 31 11.73 -1.88 13.31
C VAL A 31 11.15 -2.90 12.34
N VAL A 32 11.73 -4.10 12.34
CA VAL A 32 11.19 -5.27 11.65
C VAL A 32 10.28 -6.04 12.62
N GLY A 33 9.09 -6.47 12.17
CA GLY A 33 8.26 -7.43 12.91
C GLY A 33 7.40 -6.89 14.08
N ARG A 34 7.35 -5.58 14.33
CA ARG A 34 6.41 -5.01 15.31
C ARG A 34 5.05 -4.73 14.68
N GLN A 35 3.95 -5.07 15.35
CA GLN A 35 2.55 -4.81 14.93
C GLN A 35 2.22 -3.30 14.85
N MET A 36 2.80 -2.61 13.87
CA MET A 36 2.66 -1.17 13.62
C MET A 36 2.04 -0.88 12.24
N CYS A 37 1.45 -1.88 11.59
CA CYS A 37 0.85 -1.75 10.26
C CYS A 37 -0.24 -0.69 10.21
N PHE A 38 -1.06 -0.57 11.27
CA PHE A 38 -2.06 0.49 11.39
C PHE A 38 -1.41 1.88 11.52
N GLY A 39 -0.45 2.05 12.44
CA GLY A 39 0.26 3.32 12.63
C GLY A 39 1.04 3.75 11.39
N TRP A 40 1.62 2.80 10.65
CA TRP A 40 2.25 3.09 9.36
C TRP A 40 1.24 3.65 8.34
N CYS A 41 0.03 3.09 8.27
CA CYS A 41 -1.02 3.64 7.40
C CYS A 41 -1.46 5.04 7.85
N GLU A 42 -1.57 5.30 9.15
CA GLU A 42 -1.89 6.63 9.69
C GLU A 42 -0.82 7.67 9.32
N ASP A 43 0.46 7.33 9.51
CA ASP A 43 1.59 8.19 9.14
C ASP A 43 1.59 8.53 7.65
N VAL A 44 1.42 7.51 6.80
CA VAL A 44 1.37 7.68 5.34
C VAL A 44 0.25 8.65 4.96
N ILE A 45 -0.96 8.45 5.48
CA ILE A 45 -2.10 9.32 5.15
C ILE A 45 -1.84 10.75 5.61
N GLY A 46 -1.28 10.93 6.82
CA GLY A 46 -0.92 12.24 7.34
C GLY A 46 0.08 12.96 6.44
N ILE A 47 1.13 12.26 5.99
CA ILE A 47 2.14 12.81 5.08
C ILE A 47 1.51 13.16 3.73
N LEU A 48 0.79 12.22 3.13
CA LEU A 48 0.23 12.40 1.79
C LEU A 48 -0.81 13.54 1.75
N ASN A 49 -1.67 13.65 2.77
CA ASN A 49 -2.63 14.75 2.90
C ASN A 49 -1.93 16.11 3.06
N ALA A 50 -0.82 16.18 3.79
CA ALA A 50 -0.05 17.41 3.97
C ALA A 50 0.63 17.87 2.67
N GLU A 51 1.16 16.93 1.89
CA GLU A 51 1.95 17.22 0.68
C GLU A 51 1.11 17.41 -0.56
N HIS A 52 0.05 16.61 -0.71
CA HIS A 52 -0.65 16.52 -1.98
C HIS A 52 -1.98 17.25 -2.03
N LYS A 53 -2.55 17.75 -0.91
CA LYS A 53 -3.75 18.65 -0.74
C LYS A 53 -5.02 18.39 -1.58
N SER A 54 -4.99 17.50 -2.55
CA SER A 54 -5.95 17.28 -3.64
C SER A 54 -6.32 15.80 -3.78
N HIS A 55 -5.72 14.95 -2.96
CA HIS A 55 -5.96 13.53 -2.93
C HIS A 55 -6.58 13.26 -1.56
N ASP A 56 -7.89 13.08 -1.53
CA ASP A 56 -8.60 12.66 -0.31
C ASP A 56 -8.14 11.24 0.05
N PHE A 57 -7.00 11.12 0.73
CA PHE A 57 -6.55 9.86 1.29
C PHE A 57 -7.36 9.61 2.55
N GLU A 58 -8.42 8.82 2.43
CA GLU A 58 -9.24 8.38 3.54
C GLU A 58 -8.93 6.92 3.87
N LEU A 59 -8.99 6.56 5.16
CA LEU A 59 -9.05 5.17 5.63
C LEU A 59 -10.40 4.53 5.21
N MET A 60 -10.63 4.38 3.91
CA MET A 60 -11.84 3.79 3.41
C MET A 60 -11.78 2.27 3.56
N LYS A 61 -12.81 1.70 4.19
CA LYS A 61 -13.04 0.25 4.29
C LYS A 61 -13.84 -0.32 3.11
N ALA A 62 -14.11 0.49 2.08
CA ALA A 62 -15.06 0.15 1.02
C ALA A 62 -14.36 0.04 -0.36
N PRO A 63 -14.58 -1.08 -1.09
CA PRO A 63 -14.14 -1.23 -2.47
C PRO A 63 -14.77 -0.21 -3.42
N GLY A 64 -14.04 0.23 -4.44
CA GLY A 64 -14.64 0.85 -5.63
C GLY A 64 -14.44 2.36 -5.82
N SER A 65 -13.50 2.99 -5.11
CA SER A 65 -13.07 4.36 -5.43
C SER A 65 -11.72 4.35 -6.15
N GLU A 66 -11.46 5.33 -7.02
CA GLU A 66 -10.13 5.55 -7.65
C GLU A 66 -9.03 5.94 -6.65
N LYS A 67 -9.40 6.08 -5.37
CA LYS A 67 -8.55 6.48 -4.25
C LYS A 67 -7.73 5.28 -3.74
N VAL A 68 -6.58 5.58 -3.16
CA VAL A 68 -5.83 4.62 -2.33
C VAL A 68 -6.77 4.07 -1.27
N THR A 69 -6.93 2.74 -1.24
CA THR A 69 -7.78 2.08 -0.25
C THR A 69 -6.90 1.40 0.79
N VAL A 70 -7.26 1.53 2.08
CA VAL A 70 -6.59 0.80 3.15
C VAL A 70 -7.32 -0.51 3.37
N HIS A 71 -6.63 -1.61 3.13
CA HIS A 71 -7.16 -2.94 3.34
C HIS A 71 -6.76 -3.43 4.72
N LYS A 72 -7.70 -4.14 5.36
CA LYS A 72 -7.45 -4.85 6.61
C LYS A 72 -7.86 -6.29 6.44
N ILE A 73 -6.97 -7.21 6.78
CA ILE A 73 -7.37 -8.58 7.09
C ILE A 73 -6.74 -9.02 8.41
N THR A 74 -7.52 -9.74 9.22
CA THR A 74 -7.21 -10.07 10.61
C THR A 74 -6.78 -8.83 11.41
N SER A 75 -5.48 -8.59 11.51
CA SER A 75 -4.84 -7.47 12.21
C SER A 75 -3.77 -6.76 11.37
N HIS A 76 -3.68 -7.04 10.07
CA HIS A 76 -2.70 -6.45 9.16
C HIS A 76 -3.32 -5.42 8.22
N TYR A 77 -2.56 -4.36 7.91
CA TYR A 77 -3.01 -3.22 7.12
C TYR A 77 -2.04 -2.92 5.98
N TRP A 78 -2.57 -2.62 4.79
CA TRP A 78 -1.80 -2.17 3.63
C TRP A 78 -2.61 -1.21 2.77
N PHE A 79 -1.94 -0.51 1.87
CA PHE A 79 -2.58 0.28 0.82
C PHE A 79 -2.67 -0.52 -0.47
N GLU A 80 -3.76 -0.32 -1.20
CA GLU A 80 -3.96 -0.93 -2.50
C GLU A 80 -4.55 0.09 -3.48
N ARG A 81 -4.20 -0.07 -4.76
CA ARG A 81 -4.86 0.61 -5.86
C ARG A 81 -4.94 -0.30 -7.07
N LEU A 82 -6.13 -0.37 -7.67
CA LEU A 82 -6.29 -1.03 -8.95
C LEU A 82 -5.70 -0.16 -10.07
N THR A 83 -4.83 -0.75 -10.89
CA THR A 83 -4.25 -0.14 -12.08
C THR A 83 -4.59 -0.97 -13.32
N ARG A 84 -4.24 -0.49 -14.52
CA ARG A 84 -4.37 -1.29 -15.76
C ARG A 84 -3.54 -2.58 -15.76
N LYS A 85 -2.49 -2.66 -14.93
CA LYS A 85 -1.60 -3.82 -14.81
C LYS A 85 -2.03 -4.78 -13.69
N GLY A 86 -3.08 -4.45 -12.95
CA GLY A 86 -3.53 -5.19 -11.77
C GLY A 86 -3.46 -4.35 -10.49
N ALA A 87 -3.75 -4.99 -9.36
CA ALA A 87 -3.72 -4.37 -8.04
C ALA A 87 -2.26 -4.17 -7.56
N PHE A 88 -1.88 -2.91 -7.37
CA PHE A 88 -0.62 -2.54 -6.74
C PHE A 88 -0.82 -2.44 -5.23
N VAL A 89 0.08 -3.05 -4.47
CA VAL A 89 0.10 -3.03 -3.00
C VAL A 89 1.27 -2.20 -2.53
N ALA A 90 1.02 -1.36 -1.53
CA ALA A 90 2.05 -0.78 -0.69
C ALA A 90 1.84 -1.18 0.77
N ASP A 91 2.77 -1.97 1.29
CA ASP A 91 2.77 -2.51 2.64
C ASP A 91 4.13 -2.28 3.28
N GLY A 92 4.31 -1.16 3.98
CA GLY A 92 5.56 -0.82 4.64
C GLY A 92 5.91 -1.70 5.84
N THR A 93 5.06 -2.67 6.16
CA THR A 93 5.22 -3.57 7.29
C THR A 93 5.16 -5.05 6.90
N ALA A 94 5.29 -5.37 5.61
CA ALA A 94 5.26 -6.74 5.12
C ALA A 94 6.25 -7.68 5.84
N GLY A 95 7.36 -7.13 6.34
CA GLY A 95 8.33 -7.80 7.23
C GLY A 95 7.76 -8.45 8.49
N GLN A 96 6.55 -8.07 8.93
CA GLN A 96 5.81 -8.75 10.01
C GLN A 96 5.33 -10.15 9.62
N ILE A 97 5.09 -10.38 8.34
CA ILE A 97 4.60 -11.63 7.78
C ILE A 97 5.76 -12.38 7.12
N ASP A 98 6.53 -11.69 6.28
CA ASP A 98 7.68 -12.23 5.55
C ASP A 98 8.96 -11.50 5.94
N PRO A 99 9.79 -12.06 6.84
CA PRO A 99 11.03 -11.43 7.29
C PRO A 99 12.05 -11.12 6.19
N SER A 100 11.91 -11.70 4.99
CA SER A 100 12.77 -11.37 3.84
C SER A 100 12.48 -9.98 3.25
N LEU A 101 11.38 -9.34 3.65
CA LEU A 101 10.94 -8.02 3.22
C LEU A 101 10.96 -7.01 4.39
N PRO A 102 12.12 -6.74 5.01
CA PRO A 102 12.22 -5.89 6.20
C PRO A 102 11.76 -4.44 5.95
N ASN A 103 11.86 -3.99 4.69
CA ASN A 103 11.46 -2.65 4.27
C ASN A 103 10.04 -2.58 3.70
N GLY A 104 9.26 -3.65 3.81
CA GLY A 104 7.93 -3.72 3.24
C GLY A 104 7.91 -4.29 1.81
N TYR A 105 6.69 -4.36 1.25
CA TYR A 105 6.41 -4.80 -0.10
C TYR A 105 5.72 -3.70 -0.90
N TYR A 106 6.20 -3.44 -2.11
CA TYR A 106 5.69 -2.40 -3.00
C TYR A 106 5.67 -2.89 -4.44
N GLY A 107 4.55 -3.46 -4.86
CA GLY A 107 4.48 -4.11 -6.17
C GLY A 107 3.09 -4.66 -6.46
N PHE A 108 2.95 -5.36 -7.58
CA PHE A 108 1.67 -5.97 -7.94
C PHE A 108 1.41 -7.22 -7.11
N ILE A 109 0.15 -7.50 -6.73
CA ILE A 109 -0.18 -8.67 -5.90
C ILE A 109 0.38 -9.97 -6.51
N TYR A 110 0.31 -10.14 -7.84
CA TYR A 110 0.75 -11.37 -8.52
C TYR A 110 2.27 -11.61 -8.47
N GLU A 111 3.07 -10.59 -8.10
CA GLU A 111 4.54 -10.67 -8.00
C GLU A 111 5.00 -10.91 -6.55
N ALA A 112 4.12 -10.78 -5.56
CA ALA A 112 4.51 -10.87 -4.16
C ALA A 112 4.95 -12.30 -3.78
N PRO A 113 5.75 -12.49 -2.72
CA PRO A 113 5.95 -13.81 -2.13
C PRO A 113 4.62 -14.50 -1.80
N ARG A 114 4.55 -15.82 -1.96
CA ARG A 114 3.27 -16.55 -1.88
C ARG A 114 2.49 -16.30 -0.59
N VAL A 115 3.18 -16.22 0.53
CA VAL A 115 2.57 -15.93 1.84
C VAL A 115 1.87 -14.57 1.87
N LEU A 116 2.45 -13.56 1.22
CA LEU A 116 1.85 -12.23 1.09
C LEU A 116 0.72 -12.22 0.05
N GLN A 117 0.90 -12.93 -1.09
CA GLN A 117 -0.17 -13.06 -2.09
C GLN A 117 -1.46 -13.60 -1.46
N ASP A 118 -1.36 -14.67 -0.67
CA ASP A 118 -2.52 -15.29 -0.04
C ASP A 118 -3.26 -14.27 0.86
N ILE A 119 -2.53 -13.48 1.65
CA ILE A 119 -3.09 -12.43 2.52
C ILE A 119 -3.72 -11.29 1.72
N TYR A 120 -3.02 -10.76 0.71
CA TYR A 120 -3.50 -9.66 -0.11
C TYR A 120 -4.72 -10.08 -0.92
N TYR A 121 -4.70 -11.24 -1.57
CA TYR A 121 -5.88 -11.78 -2.22
C TYR A 121 -7.00 -12.07 -1.23
N LEU A 122 -6.74 -12.41 0.04
CA LEU A 122 -7.82 -12.57 1.01
C LEU A 122 -8.50 -11.22 1.37
N GLY A 123 -7.76 -10.10 1.41
CA GLY A 123 -8.30 -8.77 1.76
C GLY A 123 -8.65 -7.84 0.58
N SER A 124 -8.15 -8.13 -0.62
CA SER A 124 -8.41 -7.33 -1.82
C SER A 124 -9.80 -7.62 -2.40
N PRO A 125 -10.59 -6.62 -2.80
CA PRO A 125 -11.82 -6.83 -3.56
C PRO A 125 -11.56 -7.15 -5.04
N TYR A 126 -10.33 -6.96 -5.53
CA TYR A 126 -9.95 -7.15 -6.93
C TYR A 126 -9.36 -8.54 -7.22
N LYS A 127 -9.73 -9.52 -6.41
CA LYS A 127 -9.33 -10.92 -6.62
C LYS A 127 -9.79 -11.33 -8.01
N TYR A 128 -8.87 -11.81 -8.84
CA TYR A 128 -9.14 -12.44 -10.14
C TYR A 128 -9.51 -11.52 -11.32
N GLN A 129 -9.14 -10.22 -11.29
CA GLN A 129 -9.29 -9.30 -12.44
C GLN A 129 -7.96 -8.98 -13.11
#